data_AF-A0A9C5ZFZ4-F1
#
_entry.id   AF-A0A9C5ZFZ4-F1
#
_cell.length_a   1.000
_cell.length_b   1.000
_cell.length_c   1.000
_cell.angle_alpha   90.00
_cell.angle_beta   90.00
_cell.angle_gamma   90.00
#
_symmetry.space_group_name_H-M   'P 1'
#
loop_
_entity.id
_entity.type
_entity.pdbx_description
1 polymer ?
#
loop_
_entity_poly.entity_id
_entity_poly.type
_entity_poly.pdbx_seq_one_letter_code
_entity_poly.pdbx_strand_id
1 'polypeptide(L)'
;MSIVEHPLKDTLDSELNVDNCESWFPLIQMHTTLKGSRDVSQNNDYFCMSAVKNSIAEYKSKSEIEIWHLQPTNNAFLKSILRLVKHVHNLSKAFLILYFVSNYAPDGADQVEASYECYKFVMTNEKLIVDPKCQEQLKKIKRNYPVIKTQHLLHAYGLNDDDLIKLVEYPSELIHRLYHHEIILKGGKLDINTLVKEIAELHDIKEEKIQFKLLQMWLSFTSDMASSDNTLLDETLYEDQNIVGTVGVEDMSTAAENVKRANYILASWPKDVAVQFLIGHMYPPEG
;
A
#
# COMPACT_ATOMS: atom_id res chain seq x y z
N MET A 1 34.80 -22.63 -35.70
CA MET A 1 33.40 -22.46 -35.27
C MET A 1 33.43 -21.38 -34.19
N SER A 2 33.08 -20.16 -34.54
CA SER A 2 33.34 -18.98 -33.70
C SER A 2 32.25 -18.85 -32.65
N ILE A 3 32.62 -18.70 -31.36
CA ILE A 3 31.70 -18.33 -30.26
C ILE A 3 30.84 -17.09 -30.61
N VAL A 4 31.28 -16.28 -31.59
CA VAL A 4 30.58 -15.10 -32.10
C VAL A 4 29.31 -15.45 -32.90
N GLU A 5 29.21 -16.64 -33.49
CA GLU A 5 28.05 -17.00 -34.34
C GLU A 5 26.81 -17.38 -33.51
N HIS A 6 26.98 -17.94 -32.32
CA HIS A 6 25.85 -18.29 -31.46
C HIS A 6 25.30 -17.04 -30.74
N PRO A 7 23.97 -16.87 -30.64
CA PRO A 7 23.41 -15.78 -29.87
C PRO A 7 23.76 -15.95 -28.39
N LEU A 8 24.52 -15.01 -27.82
CA LEU A 8 24.87 -15.02 -26.39
C LEU A 8 23.62 -15.11 -25.48
N LYS A 9 22.47 -14.65 -25.98
CA LYS A 9 21.18 -14.79 -25.34
C LYS A 9 20.84 -16.26 -25.12
N ASP A 10 20.84 -17.08 -26.15
CA ASP A 10 20.42 -18.49 -26.07
C ASP A 10 21.29 -19.34 -25.12
N THR A 11 22.54 -18.92 -24.89
CA THR A 11 23.46 -19.61 -23.98
C THR A 11 23.35 -19.14 -22.53
N LEU A 12 23.17 -17.83 -22.30
CA LEU A 12 23.18 -17.26 -20.95
C LEU A 12 21.78 -17.12 -20.34
N ASP A 13 20.72 -17.08 -21.14
CA ASP A 13 19.37 -16.76 -20.67
C ASP A 13 18.89 -17.72 -19.58
N SER A 14 19.28 -19.00 -19.61
CA SER A 14 18.92 -20.00 -18.58
C SER A 14 19.88 -20.08 -17.39
N GLU A 15 21.12 -19.60 -17.54
CA GLU A 15 22.20 -19.73 -16.54
C GLU A 15 22.28 -18.50 -15.60
N LEU A 16 21.63 -17.41 -15.98
CA LEU A 16 21.67 -16.16 -15.23
C LEU A 16 20.71 -16.16 -14.05
N ASN A 17 21.21 -15.71 -12.90
CA ASN A 17 20.43 -15.37 -11.72
C ASN A 17 20.91 -14.04 -11.12
N VAL A 18 20.19 -13.52 -10.14
CA VAL A 18 20.45 -12.20 -9.54
C VAL A 18 21.82 -12.11 -8.85
N ASP A 19 22.43 -13.24 -8.50
CA ASP A 19 23.71 -13.28 -7.80
C ASP A 19 24.90 -13.37 -8.76
N ASN A 20 24.73 -13.99 -9.94
CA ASN A 20 25.82 -14.17 -10.91
C ASN A 20 25.78 -13.16 -12.07
N CYS A 21 24.67 -12.47 -12.31
CA CYS A 21 24.47 -11.66 -13.52
C CYS A 21 25.56 -10.60 -13.74
N GLU A 22 25.97 -9.90 -12.69
CA GLU A 22 27.01 -8.85 -12.77
C GLU A 22 28.36 -9.39 -13.23
N SER A 23 28.69 -10.64 -12.87
CA SER A 23 29.95 -11.28 -13.27
C SER A 23 30.04 -11.54 -14.77
N TRP A 24 28.90 -11.59 -15.46
CA TRP A 24 28.81 -11.81 -16.90
C TRP A 24 28.89 -10.51 -17.72
N PHE A 25 28.78 -9.32 -17.09
CA PHE A 25 28.83 -8.04 -17.81
C PHE A 25 30.10 -7.83 -18.65
N PRO A 26 31.32 -8.17 -18.18
CA PRO A 26 32.53 -8.06 -19.01
C PRO A 26 32.46 -8.90 -20.29
N LEU A 27 31.91 -10.13 -20.19
CA LEU A 27 31.75 -11.01 -21.34
C LEU A 27 30.69 -10.48 -22.32
N ILE A 28 29.56 -9.98 -21.80
CA ILE A 28 28.49 -9.37 -22.60
C ILE A 28 29.04 -8.16 -23.37
N GLN A 29 29.83 -7.31 -22.70
CA GLN A 29 30.47 -6.15 -23.32
C GLN A 29 31.45 -6.56 -24.42
N MET A 30 32.32 -7.54 -24.15
CA MET A 30 33.28 -8.05 -25.13
C MET A 30 32.57 -8.61 -26.37
N HIS A 31 31.59 -9.48 -26.19
CA HIS A 31 30.84 -10.09 -27.29
C HIS A 31 30.05 -9.04 -28.10
N THR A 32 29.42 -8.07 -27.44
CA THR A 32 28.67 -7.00 -28.13
C THR A 32 29.61 -6.15 -29.00
N THR A 33 30.80 -5.83 -28.49
CA THR A 33 31.84 -5.08 -29.21
C THR A 33 32.35 -5.87 -30.41
N LEU A 34 32.58 -7.19 -30.26
CA LEU A 34 33.02 -8.08 -31.34
C LEU A 34 31.97 -8.22 -32.46
N LYS A 35 30.67 -8.12 -32.15
CA LYS A 35 29.60 -8.07 -33.15
C LYS A 35 29.43 -6.69 -33.81
N GLY A 36 30.23 -5.69 -33.43
CA GLY A 36 30.15 -4.33 -33.96
C GLY A 36 28.90 -3.56 -33.53
N SER A 37 28.12 -4.07 -32.57
CA SER A 37 26.96 -3.36 -32.00
C SER A 37 27.42 -2.40 -30.92
N ARG A 38 26.74 -1.26 -30.80
CA ARG A 38 26.96 -0.26 -29.74
C ARG A 38 25.95 -0.39 -28.60
N ASP A 39 25.07 -1.38 -28.63
CA ASP A 39 23.92 -1.49 -27.73
C ASP A 39 24.23 -2.29 -26.45
N VAL A 40 25.41 -2.08 -25.87
CA VAL A 40 25.86 -2.78 -24.65
C VAL A 40 24.85 -2.56 -23.51
N SER A 41 24.37 -1.34 -23.33
CA SER A 41 23.36 -1.01 -22.32
C SER A 41 22.05 -1.76 -22.55
N GLN A 42 21.60 -1.92 -23.79
CA GLN A 42 20.36 -2.63 -24.10
C GLN A 42 20.48 -4.13 -23.82
N ASN A 43 21.67 -4.71 -24.05
CA ASN A 43 21.98 -6.10 -23.73
C ASN A 43 22.06 -6.31 -22.22
N ASN A 44 22.72 -5.41 -21.48
CA ASN A 44 22.77 -5.48 -20.02
C ASN A 44 21.37 -5.42 -19.41
N ASP A 45 20.51 -4.49 -19.87
CA ASP A 45 19.13 -4.40 -19.42
C ASP A 45 18.35 -5.71 -19.66
N TYR A 46 18.58 -6.36 -20.81
CA TYR A 46 17.94 -7.64 -21.15
C TYR A 46 18.39 -8.74 -20.18
N PHE A 47 19.69 -8.91 -19.97
CA PHE A 47 20.22 -9.95 -19.10
C PHE A 47 19.86 -9.72 -17.62
N CYS A 48 19.78 -8.46 -17.17
CA CYS A 48 19.27 -8.15 -15.83
C CYS A 48 17.82 -8.62 -15.66
N MET A 49 16.96 -8.37 -16.66
CA MET A 49 15.57 -8.82 -16.64
C MET A 49 15.48 -10.36 -16.62
N SER A 50 16.26 -11.06 -17.44
CA SER A 50 16.28 -12.53 -17.47
C SER A 50 16.77 -13.12 -16.14
N ALA A 51 17.83 -12.57 -15.57
CA ALA A 51 18.36 -12.99 -14.26
C ALA A 51 17.30 -12.92 -13.15
N VAL A 52 16.52 -11.83 -13.11
CA VAL A 52 15.43 -11.66 -12.14
C VAL A 52 14.31 -12.68 -12.37
N LYS A 53 13.91 -12.87 -13.64
CA LYS A 53 12.86 -13.85 -13.99
C LYS A 53 13.23 -15.26 -13.55
N ASN A 54 14.45 -15.70 -13.84
CA ASN A 54 14.93 -17.03 -13.48
C ASN A 54 14.97 -17.21 -11.96
N SER A 55 15.49 -16.21 -11.24
CA SER A 55 15.64 -16.31 -9.79
C SER A 55 14.28 -16.36 -9.09
N ILE A 56 13.27 -15.62 -9.59
CA ILE A 56 11.90 -15.71 -9.08
C ILE A 56 11.26 -17.05 -9.41
N ALA A 57 11.47 -17.59 -10.62
CA ALA A 57 10.94 -18.90 -11.00
C ALA A 57 11.50 -20.02 -10.10
N GLU A 58 12.81 -19.96 -9.79
CA GLU A 58 13.45 -20.89 -8.85
C GLU A 58 12.95 -20.70 -7.41
N TYR A 59 12.70 -19.46 -6.99
CA TYR A 59 12.20 -19.17 -5.66
C TYR A 59 10.78 -19.72 -5.46
N LYS A 60 9.91 -19.56 -6.46
CA LYS A 60 8.52 -20.07 -6.42
C LYS A 60 8.42 -21.58 -6.33
N SER A 61 9.31 -22.32 -6.99
CA SER A 61 9.25 -23.79 -6.96
C SER A 61 9.57 -24.38 -5.59
N LYS A 62 10.11 -23.57 -4.66
CA LYS A 62 10.51 -23.97 -3.31
C LYS A 62 9.54 -23.52 -2.21
N SER A 63 8.53 -22.70 -2.53
CA SER A 63 7.62 -22.11 -1.55
C SER A 63 6.37 -22.98 -1.37
N GLU A 64 6.16 -23.50 -0.16
CA GLU A 64 4.91 -24.17 0.24
C GLU A 64 4.17 -23.36 1.30
N ILE A 65 2.87 -23.16 1.07
CA ILE A 65 1.84 -22.50 1.90
C ILE A 65 2.00 -20.97 2.01
N GLU A 66 0.96 -20.25 1.56
CA GLU A 66 0.80 -18.80 1.71
C GLU A 66 0.50 -18.47 3.19
N ILE A 67 1.55 -18.18 3.97
CA ILE A 67 1.43 -17.66 5.33
C ILE A 67 1.88 -16.20 5.31
N TRP A 68 1.09 -15.31 5.91
CA TRP A 68 1.47 -13.89 6.02
C TRP A 68 2.61 -13.72 7.04
N HIS A 69 3.82 -13.37 6.56
CA HIS A 69 4.99 -13.22 7.43
C HIS A 69 5.16 -11.77 7.90
N LEU A 70 5.21 -11.55 9.22
CA LEU A 70 5.46 -10.21 9.78
C LEU A 70 6.92 -9.79 9.70
N GLN A 71 7.85 -10.74 9.58
CA GLN A 71 9.28 -10.50 9.51
C GLN A 71 9.81 -10.89 8.13
N PRO A 72 10.81 -10.17 7.58
CA PRO A 72 11.43 -10.53 6.30
C PRO A 72 12.01 -11.94 6.35
N THR A 73 11.68 -12.76 5.35
CA THR A 73 12.20 -14.12 5.21
C THR A 73 13.46 -14.14 4.34
N ASN A 74 13.58 -13.23 3.38
CA ASN A 74 14.72 -13.20 2.46
C ASN A 74 15.15 -11.78 2.03
N ASN A 75 15.72 -11.04 2.97
CA ASN A 75 16.24 -9.70 2.73
C ASN A 75 17.41 -9.66 1.72
N ALA A 76 18.20 -10.74 1.64
CA ALA A 76 19.35 -10.83 0.74
C ALA A 76 18.94 -10.83 -0.74
N PHE A 77 17.87 -11.57 -1.07
CA PHE A 77 17.36 -11.65 -2.44
C PHE A 77 16.92 -10.29 -2.99
N LEU A 78 16.10 -9.55 -2.23
CA LEU A 78 15.67 -8.21 -2.64
C LEU A 78 16.87 -7.27 -2.79
N LYS A 79 17.86 -7.33 -1.88
CA LYS A 79 19.10 -6.55 -2.01
C LYS A 79 19.89 -6.88 -3.29
N SER A 80 20.00 -8.15 -3.66
CA SER A 80 20.64 -8.55 -4.93
C SER A 80 19.91 -7.95 -6.14
N ILE A 81 18.57 -7.99 -6.15
CA ILE A 81 17.76 -7.35 -7.20
C ILE A 81 17.97 -5.84 -7.25
N LEU A 82 17.88 -5.15 -6.11
CA LEU A 82 18.04 -3.70 -6.06
C LEU A 82 19.42 -3.25 -6.53
N ARG A 83 20.45 -4.04 -6.26
CA ARG A 83 21.80 -3.83 -6.81
C ARG A 83 21.80 -3.98 -8.33
N LEU A 84 21.22 -5.06 -8.85
CA LEU A 84 21.14 -5.32 -10.29
C LEU A 84 20.38 -4.23 -11.05
N VAL A 85 19.29 -3.71 -10.47
CA VAL A 85 18.49 -2.62 -11.06
C VAL A 85 19.33 -1.35 -11.29
N LYS A 86 20.37 -1.09 -10.48
CA LYS A 86 21.28 0.05 -10.68
C LYS A 86 22.08 -0.03 -11.97
N HIS A 87 22.21 -1.22 -12.55
CA HIS A 87 22.90 -1.44 -13.83
C HIS A 87 21.96 -1.34 -15.04
N VAL A 88 20.66 -1.18 -14.81
CA VAL A 88 19.65 -1.04 -15.86
C VAL A 88 19.51 0.42 -16.27
N HIS A 89 19.76 0.70 -17.53
CA HIS A 89 19.80 2.06 -18.07
C HIS A 89 18.40 2.55 -18.47
N ASN A 90 17.56 1.66 -18.99
CA ASN A 90 16.20 1.98 -19.36
C ASN A 90 15.28 1.98 -18.12
N LEU A 91 14.77 3.15 -17.75
CA LEU A 91 13.90 3.32 -16.57
C LEU A 91 12.62 2.49 -16.64
N SER A 92 12.03 2.31 -17.82
CA SER A 92 10.84 1.44 -17.99
C SER A 92 11.16 -0.01 -17.67
N LYS A 93 12.34 -0.50 -18.09
CA LYS A 93 12.78 -1.87 -17.76
C LYS A 93 13.14 -2.03 -16.28
N ALA A 94 13.83 -1.03 -15.70
CA ALA A 94 14.13 -1.00 -14.27
C ALA A 94 12.84 -1.06 -13.44
N PHE A 95 11.84 -0.25 -13.81
CA PHE A 95 10.51 -0.29 -13.23
C PHE A 95 9.84 -1.66 -13.39
N LEU A 96 9.85 -2.25 -14.59
CA LEU A 96 9.24 -3.56 -14.82
C LEU A 96 9.91 -4.68 -13.99
N ILE A 97 11.22 -4.60 -13.75
CA ILE A 97 11.92 -5.53 -12.83
C ILE A 97 11.35 -5.37 -11.42
N LEU A 98 11.31 -4.15 -10.89
CA LEU A 98 10.81 -3.88 -9.53
C LEU A 98 9.34 -4.29 -9.38
N TYR A 99 8.52 -3.97 -10.38
CA TYR A 99 7.10 -4.36 -10.42
C TYR A 99 6.92 -5.88 -10.49
N PHE A 100 7.76 -6.57 -11.27
CA PHE A 100 7.72 -8.03 -11.34
C PHE A 100 8.07 -8.65 -9.97
N VAL A 101 9.09 -8.11 -9.30
CA VAL A 101 9.52 -8.57 -7.98
C VAL A 101 8.45 -8.30 -6.91
N SER A 102 7.82 -7.13 -6.91
CA SER A 102 6.78 -6.80 -5.93
C SER A 102 5.57 -7.74 -6.01
N ASN A 103 5.23 -8.25 -7.21
CA ASN A 103 4.12 -9.18 -7.42
C ASN A 103 4.45 -10.64 -7.09
N TYR A 104 5.72 -10.97 -6.89
CA TYR A 104 6.17 -12.35 -6.67
C TYR A 104 7.02 -12.54 -5.41
N ALA A 105 7.23 -11.49 -4.64
CA ALA A 105 7.76 -11.59 -3.30
C ALA A 105 6.76 -12.31 -2.38
N PRO A 106 7.24 -13.09 -1.38
CA PRO A 106 6.39 -13.71 -0.37
C PRO A 106 5.46 -12.73 0.31
N ASP A 107 4.22 -13.16 0.55
CA ASP A 107 3.22 -12.38 1.27
C ASP A 107 3.72 -11.96 2.66
N GLY A 108 3.34 -10.74 3.04
CA GLY A 108 3.81 -10.10 4.27
C GLY A 108 4.99 -9.18 4.05
N ALA A 109 5.97 -9.25 4.94
CA ALA A 109 7.04 -8.25 5.05
C ALA A 109 7.87 -8.10 3.77
N ASP A 110 8.20 -9.21 3.10
CA ASP A 110 9.01 -9.16 1.87
C ASP A 110 8.22 -8.53 0.70
N GLN A 111 6.93 -8.84 0.56
CA GLN A 111 6.04 -8.21 -0.43
C GLN A 111 5.85 -6.71 -0.14
N VAL A 112 5.70 -6.31 1.11
CA VAL A 112 5.60 -4.90 1.51
C VAL A 112 6.87 -4.14 1.14
N GLU A 113 8.04 -4.69 1.45
CA GLU A 113 9.33 -4.05 1.16
C GLU A 113 9.59 -3.96 -0.35
N ALA A 114 9.36 -5.05 -1.10
CA ALA A 114 9.49 -5.04 -2.55
C ALA A 114 8.52 -4.05 -3.22
N SER A 115 7.28 -3.99 -2.73
CA SER A 115 6.28 -3.03 -3.21
C SER A 115 6.65 -1.60 -2.86
N TYR A 116 7.23 -1.36 -1.68
CA TYR A 116 7.70 -0.03 -1.27
C TYR A 116 8.83 0.47 -2.17
N GLU A 117 9.84 -0.34 -2.45
CA GLU A 117 10.95 0.05 -3.33
C GLU A 117 10.47 0.33 -4.76
N CYS A 118 9.51 -0.46 -5.26
CA CYS A 118 8.85 -0.21 -6.54
C CYS A 118 8.06 1.11 -6.53
N TYR A 119 7.24 1.33 -5.49
CA TYR A 119 6.45 2.55 -5.31
C TYR A 119 7.35 3.79 -5.24
N LYS A 120 8.41 3.75 -4.42
CA LYS A 120 9.41 4.81 -4.27
C LYS A 120 10.10 5.15 -5.60
N PHE A 121 10.47 4.12 -6.36
CA PHE A 121 11.04 4.29 -7.69
C PHE A 121 10.07 5.03 -8.62
N VAL A 122 8.79 4.66 -8.60
CA VAL A 122 7.74 5.31 -9.40
C VAL A 122 7.53 6.77 -8.98
N MET A 123 7.39 7.05 -7.69
CA MET A 123 7.20 8.42 -7.19
C MET A 123 8.34 9.37 -7.61
N THR A 124 9.55 8.83 -7.79
CA THR A 124 10.72 9.61 -8.24
C THR A 124 10.80 9.74 -9.76
N ASN A 125 10.45 8.69 -10.52
CA ASN A 125 10.81 8.58 -11.94
C ASN A 125 9.62 8.56 -12.91
N GLU A 126 8.37 8.59 -12.43
CA GLU A 126 7.17 8.42 -13.26
C GLU A 126 7.17 9.27 -14.54
N LYS A 127 7.51 10.57 -14.42
CA LYS A 127 7.53 11.51 -15.55
C LYS A 127 8.52 11.14 -16.66
N LEU A 128 9.51 10.30 -16.33
CA LEU A 128 10.54 9.81 -17.27
C LEU A 128 10.16 8.46 -17.89
N ILE A 129 9.18 7.75 -17.31
CA ILE A 129 8.68 6.45 -17.81
C ILE A 129 7.55 6.72 -18.80
N VAL A 130 7.93 7.04 -20.04
CA VAL A 130 6.99 7.39 -21.12
C VAL A 130 6.44 6.19 -21.89
N ASP A 131 6.89 4.97 -21.59
CA ASP A 131 6.43 3.77 -22.29
C ASP A 131 4.94 3.52 -22.02
N PRO A 132 4.07 3.51 -23.05
CA PRO A 132 2.63 3.25 -22.89
C PRO A 132 2.33 1.91 -22.21
N LYS A 133 3.20 0.91 -22.40
CA LYS A 133 3.02 -0.44 -21.83
C LYS A 133 3.19 -0.48 -20.32
N CYS A 134 3.74 0.57 -19.72
CA CYS A 134 3.97 0.66 -18.28
C CYS A 134 2.88 1.47 -17.55
N GLN A 135 2.04 2.22 -18.26
CA GLN A 135 1.11 3.19 -17.64
C GLN A 135 0.08 2.53 -16.71
N GLU A 136 -0.42 1.36 -17.09
CA GLU A 136 -1.34 0.57 -16.26
C GLU A 136 -0.64 0.06 -14.98
N GLN A 137 0.59 -0.42 -15.10
CA GLN A 137 1.38 -0.93 -13.98
C GLN A 137 1.78 0.20 -13.03
N LEU A 138 2.08 1.40 -13.55
CA LEU A 138 2.36 2.61 -12.76
C LEU A 138 1.16 2.98 -11.89
N LYS A 139 -0.05 2.97 -12.45
CA LYS A 139 -1.30 3.17 -11.68
C LYS A 139 -1.50 2.06 -10.65
N LYS A 140 -1.29 0.80 -11.04
CA LYS A 140 -1.46 -0.36 -10.15
C LYS A 140 -0.55 -0.29 -8.92
N ILE A 141 0.75 -0.01 -9.08
CA ILE A 141 1.65 0.03 -7.92
C ILE A 141 1.31 1.17 -6.96
N LYS A 142 0.92 2.34 -7.48
CA LYS A 142 0.48 3.47 -6.64
C LYS A 142 -0.76 3.16 -5.82
N ARG A 143 -1.68 2.36 -6.37
CA ARG A 143 -2.88 1.90 -5.67
C ARG A 143 -2.59 0.75 -4.72
N ASN A 144 -1.81 -0.24 -5.16
CA ASN A 144 -1.65 -1.51 -4.46
C ASN A 144 -0.67 -1.42 -3.28
N TYR A 145 0.40 -0.61 -3.36
CA TYR A 145 1.35 -0.49 -2.25
C TYR A 145 0.67 -0.03 -0.95
N PRO A 146 -0.15 1.05 -0.94
CA PRO A 146 -0.95 1.43 0.21
C PRO A 146 -1.79 0.29 0.78
N VAL A 147 -2.49 -0.45 -0.09
CA VAL A 147 -3.36 -1.57 0.31
C VAL A 147 -2.56 -2.68 1.01
N ILE A 148 -1.47 -3.14 0.40
CA ILE A 148 -0.61 -4.20 0.95
C ILE A 148 0.02 -3.76 2.29
N LYS A 149 0.45 -2.50 2.38
CA LYS A 149 1.01 -1.95 3.63
C LYS A 149 -0.05 -1.81 4.72
N THR A 150 -1.28 -1.40 4.40
CA THR A 150 -2.41 -1.40 5.34
C THR A 150 -2.70 -2.80 5.85
N GLN A 151 -2.76 -3.81 4.97
CA GLN A 151 -2.93 -5.21 5.38
C GLN A 151 -1.82 -5.63 6.34
N HIS A 152 -0.56 -5.29 6.04
CA HIS A 152 0.56 -5.60 6.93
C HIS A 152 0.44 -4.94 8.30
N LEU A 153 0.00 -3.67 8.36
CA LEU A 153 -0.24 -2.97 9.62
C LEU A 153 -1.32 -3.66 10.45
N LEU A 154 -2.44 -4.06 9.83
CA LEU A 154 -3.49 -4.83 10.51
C LEU A 154 -2.93 -6.12 11.14
N HIS A 155 -2.15 -6.90 10.39
CA HIS A 155 -1.49 -8.09 10.94
C HIS A 155 -0.50 -7.76 12.07
N ALA A 156 0.29 -6.68 11.95
CA ALA A 156 1.27 -6.29 12.95
C ALA A 156 0.62 -5.85 14.27
N TYR A 157 -0.57 -5.24 14.18
CA TYR A 157 -1.40 -4.87 15.32
C TYR A 157 -2.29 -6.04 15.81
N GLY A 158 -2.30 -7.19 15.14
CA GLY A 158 -3.16 -8.33 15.51
C GLY A 158 -4.65 -8.11 15.23
N LEU A 159 -4.97 -7.22 14.29
CA LEU A 159 -6.31 -6.88 13.80
C LEU A 159 -6.56 -7.50 12.42
N ASN A 160 -6.29 -8.79 12.30
CA ASN A 160 -6.31 -9.54 11.05
C ASN A 160 -7.54 -10.44 10.88
N ASP A 161 -8.68 -10.05 11.47
CA ASP A 161 -9.94 -10.70 11.19
C ASP A 161 -10.42 -10.42 9.75
N ASP A 162 -11.17 -11.37 9.20
CA ASP A 162 -11.60 -11.34 7.79
C ASP A 162 -12.43 -10.09 7.45
N ASP A 163 -13.13 -9.50 8.42
CA ASP A 163 -13.96 -8.31 8.19
C ASP A 163 -13.09 -7.07 7.99
N LEU A 164 -12.07 -6.87 8.83
CA LEU A 164 -11.11 -5.78 8.66
C LEU A 164 -10.25 -5.97 7.40
N ILE A 165 -9.82 -7.20 7.12
CA ILE A 165 -8.96 -7.48 5.95
C ILE A 165 -9.70 -7.22 4.63
N LYS A 166 -11.01 -7.44 4.54
CA LYS A 166 -11.79 -7.08 3.34
C LYS A 166 -11.89 -5.58 3.07
N LEU A 167 -11.68 -4.75 4.10
CA LEU A 167 -11.78 -3.29 4.01
C LEU A 167 -10.46 -2.61 3.64
N VAL A 168 -9.36 -3.35 3.43
CA VAL A 168 -8.05 -2.76 3.07
C VAL A 168 -8.07 -1.97 1.75
N GLU A 169 -8.99 -2.30 0.84
CA GLU A 169 -9.22 -1.56 -0.41
C GLU A 169 -10.11 -0.32 -0.23
N TYR A 170 -10.77 -0.19 0.93
CA TYR A 170 -11.73 0.84 1.31
C TYR A 170 -11.25 1.55 2.59
N PRO A 171 -10.17 2.34 2.51
CA PRO A 171 -9.46 2.82 3.70
C PRO A 171 -10.30 3.75 4.60
N SER A 172 -11.27 4.49 4.06
CA SER A 172 -12.16 5.33 4.86
C SER A 172 -13.10 4.48 5.72
N GLU A 173 -13.67 3.44 5.13
CA GLU A 173 -14.55 2.45 5.75
C GLU A 173 -13.78 1.62 6.77
N LEU A 174 -12.53 1.25 6.47
CA LEU A 174 -11.64 0.59 7.41
C LEU A 174 -11.39 1.46 8.64
N ILE A 175 -11.03 2.73 8.46
CA ILE A 175 -10.82 3.67 9.58
C ILE A 175 -12.10 3.79 10.42
N HIS A 176 -13.26 3.92 9.78
CA HIS A 176 -14.54 3.94 10.47
C HIS A 176 -14.77 2.66 11.30
N ARG A 177 -14.48 1.49 10.73
CA ARG A 177 -14.64 0.18 11.39
C ARG A 177 -13.65 -0.01 12.55
N LEU A 178 -12.42 0.49 12.43
CA LEU A 178 -11.39 0.48 13.47
C LEU A 178 -11.84 1.29 14.70
N TYR A 179 -12.43 2.45 14.50
CA TYR A 179 -12.97 3.27 15.59
C TYR A 179 -14.20 2.67 16.28
N HIS A 180 -14.93 1.78 15.60
CA HIS A 180 -16.02 1.01 16.20
C HIS A 180 -15.56 -0.28 16.87
N HIS A 181 -14.29 -0.65 16.71
CA HIS A 181 -13.76 -1.92 17.18
C HIS A 181 -13.87 -2.07 18.71
N GLU A 182 -14.25 -3.25 19.17
CA GLU A 182 -14.52 -3.54 20.59
C GLU A 182 -13.31 -3.35 21.51
N ILE A 183 -12.09 -3.34 20.95
CA ILE A 183 -10.84 -3.14 21.70
C ILE A 183 -10.81 -1.78 22.42
N ILE A 184 -11.46 -0.75 21.84
CA ILE A 184 -11.59 0.57 22.44
C ILE A 184 -12.48 0.49 23.69
N LEU A 185 -13.57 -0.29 23.64
CA LEU A 185 -14.49 -0.45 24.77
C LEU A 185 -13.86 -1.27 25.90
N LYS A 186 -13.04 -2.26 25.56
CA LYS A 186 -12.34 -3.14 26.50
C LYS A 186 -11.14 -2.47 27.18
N GLY A 187 -10.76 -1.25 26.77
CA GLY A 187 -9.58 -0.55 27.28
C GLY A 187 -8.29 -1.29 26.93
N GLY A 188 -8.23 -1.91 25.75
CA GLY A 188 -7.06 -2.64 25.29
C GLY A 188 -5.82 -1.73 25.19
N LYS A 189 -4.63 -2.34 25.26
CA LYS A 189 -3.35 -1.62 25.11
C LYS A 189 -3.07 -1.18 23.67
N LEU A 190 -3.92 -1.56 22.72
CA LEU A 190 -3.69 -1.31 21.31
C LEU A 190 -4.07 0.13 20.96
N ASP A 191 -3.15 0.84 20.33
CA ASP A 191 -3.35 2.22 19.94
C ASP A 191 -3.94 2.31 18.53
N ILE A 192 -5.27 2.33 18.47
CA ILE A 192 -6.04 2.53 17.23
C ILE A 192 -5.76 3.90 16.61
N ASN A 193 -5.56 4.95 17.41
CA ASN A 193 -5.28 6.29 16.86
C ASN A 193 -3.98 6.30 16.06
N THR A 194 -2.91 5.68 16.58
CA THR A 194 -1.64 5.57 15.85
C THR A 194 -1.80 4.75 14.56
N LEU A 195 -2.48 3.61 14.62
CA LEU A 195 -2.76 2.79 13.43
C LEU A 195 -3.58 3.55 12.38
N VAL A 196 -4.65 4.23 12.79
CA VAL A 196 -5.49 5.03 11.89
C VAL A 196 -4.68 6.13 11.24
N LYS A 197 -3.80 6.80 11.99
CA LYS A 197 -2.93 7.85 11.46
C LYS A 197 -1.99 7.32 10.38
N GLU A 198 -1.34 6.19 10.62
CA GLU A 198 -0.49 5.55 9.62
C GLU A 198 -1.28 5.19 8.35
N ILE A 199 -2.50 4.65 8.48
CA ILE A 199 -3.38 4.34 7.34
C ILE A 199 -3.80 5.62 6.62
N ALA A 200 -4.18 6.65 7.36
CA ALA A 200 -4.65 7.91 6.78
C ALA A 200 -3.54 8.62 6.00
N GLU A 201 -2.32 8.68 6.53
CA GLU A 201 -1.15 9.22 5.83
C GLU A 201 -0.82 8.43 4.56
N LEU A 202 -0.92 7.10 4.61
CA LEU A 202 -0.61 6.21 3.49
C LEU A 202 -1.60 6.35 2.32
N HIS A 203 -2.86 6.68 2.61
CA HIS A 203 -3.94 6.82 1.63
C HIS A 203 -4.35 8.29 1.35
N ASP A 204 -3.60 9.27 1.88
CA ASP A 204 -3.90 10.72 1.76
C ASP A 204 -5.31 11.09 2.27
N ILE A 205 -5.72 10.50 3.39
CA ILE A 205 -7.01 10.74 4.05
C ILE A 205 -6.84 11.72 5.20
N LYS A 206 -7.78 12.67 5.31
CA LYS A 206 -7.85 13.59 6.45
C LYS A 206 -8.54 12.92 7.62
N GLU A 207 -7.78 12.24 8.48
CA GLU A 207 -8.31 11.51 9.65
C GLU A 207 -9.21 12.37 10.55
N GLU A 208 -8.85 13.65 10.73
CA GLU A 208 -9.59 14.61 11.55
C GLU A 208 -11.05 14.76 11.09
N LYS A 209 -11.30 14.70 9.77
CA LYS A 209 -12.66 14.78 9.22
C LYS A 209 -13.50 13.56 9.59
N ILE A 210 -12.88 12.38 9.63
CA ILE A 210 -13.56 11.14 10.02
C ILE A 210 -13.83 11.17 11.52
N GLN A 211 -12.83 11.51 12.33
CA GLN A 211 -12.96 11.65 13.78
C GLN A 211 -14.05 12.66 14.15
N PHE A 212 -14.09 13.83 13.50
CA PHE A 212 -15.11 14.85 13.75
C PHE A 212 -16.53 14.33 13.45
N LYS A 213 -16.73 13.66 12.29
CA LYS A 213 -18.03 13.04 11.95
C LYS A 213 -18.45 11.98 12.96
N LEU A 214 -17.52 11.14 13.39
CA LEU A 214 -17.76 10.12 14.42
C LEU A 214 -18.15 10.74 15.76
N LEU A 215 -17.45 11.80 16.18
CA LEU A 215 -17.76 12.52 17.41
C LEU A 215 -19.14 13.18 17.36
N GLN A 216 -19.48 13.83 16.24
CA GLN A 216 -20.83 14.38 16.03
C GLN A 216 -21.88 13.28 16.14
N MET A 217 -21.69 12.15 15.44
CA MET A 217 -22.62 11.01 15.47
C MET A 217 -22.80 10.45 16.88
N TRP A 218 -21.70 10.12 17.56
CA TRP A 218 -21.75 9.48 18.88
C TRP A 218 -22.20 10.39 20.02
N LEU A 219 -21.99 11.71 19.90
CA LEU A 219 -22.36 12.68 20.92
C LEU A 219 -23.67 13.41 20.61
N SER A 220 -24.36 13.07 19.51
CA SER A 220 -25.69 13.59 19.17
C SER A 220 -26.77 13.06 20.14
N PHE A 221 -26.64 13.36 21.43
CA PHE A 221 -27.65 13.10 22.45
C PHE A 221 -28.60 14.30 22.63
N THR A 222 -28.37 15.40 21.91
CA THR A 222 -29.05 16.69 22.12
C THR A 222 -30.08 17.03 21.05
N SER A 223 -30.17 16.31 19.93
CA SER A 223 -31.09 16.65 18.82
C SER A 223 -32.45 15.95 18.86
N ASP A 224 -32.62 14.90 19.67
CA ASP A 224 -33.90 14.16 19.74
C ASP A 224 -35.01 14.89 20.52
N MET A 225 -34.76 16.11 21.00
CA MET A 225 -35.78 16.99 21.60
C MET A 225 -36.26 18.11 20.66
N ALA A 226 -35.73 18.21 19.43
CA ALA A 226 -36.06 19.33 18.55
C ALA A 226 -36.08 19.00 17.05
N SER A 227 -36.54 17.83 16.60
CA SER A 227 -37.12 17.68 15.25
C SER A 227 -37.70 16.29 15.04
N SER A 228 -38.93 16.09 15.51
CA SER A 228 -39.89 15.30 14.75
C SER A 228 -40.20 16.07 13.47
N ASP A 229 -39.35 15.98 12.46
CA ASP A 229 -39.71 16.34 11.09
C ASP A 229 -38.87 15.52 10.11
N ASN A 230 -39.43 14.37 9.76
CA ASN A 230 -39.16 13.72 8.49
C ASN A 230 -39.58 14.70 7.38
N THR A 231 -38.63 15.41 6.80
CA THR A 231 -38.82 16.03 5.48
C THR A 231 -37.64 15.71 4.58
N LEU A 232 -37.82 14.62 3.84
CA LEU A 232 -37.27 14.40 2.51
C LEU A 232 -37.48 15.67 1.66
N LEU A 233 -36.42 16.43 1.37
CA LEU A 233 -36.34 17.26 0.17
C LEU A 233 -34.89 17.30 -0.33
N ASP A 234 -34.74 16.60 -1.45
CA ASP A 234 -33.64 16.57 -2.40
C ASP A 234 -33.49 17.93 -3.10
N GLU A 235 -32.27 18.44 -3.25
CA GLU A 235 -31.91 19.39 -4.33
C GLU A 235 -30.38 19.42 -4.56
N THR A 236 -29.93 18.46 -5.37
CA THR A 236 -28.93 18.59 -6.44
C THR A 236 -27.79 19.63 -6.32
N LEU A 237 -26.58 19.13 -6.01
CA LEU A 237 -25.35 19.59 -6.66
C LEU A 237 -24.44 18.37 -6.94
N TYR A 238 -24.27 18.08 -8.23
CA TYR A 238 -23.34 17.09 -8.74
C TYR A 238 -21.91 17.58 -8.54
N GLU A 239 -21.11 16.87 -7.73
CA GLU A 239 -19.69 16.59 -8.01
C GLU A 239 -19.16 15.51 -7.03
N ASP A 240 -18.51 14.50 -7.61
CA ASP A 240 -17.75 13.38 -7.01
C ASP A 240 -18.49 12.26 -6.26
N GLN A 241 -19.08 11.40 -7.09
CA GLN A 241 -19.39 10.01 -6.80
C GLN A 241 -18.11 9.20 -6.51
N ASN A 242 -17.83 8.94 -5.24
CA ASN A 242 -17.52 7.59 -4.78
C ASN A 242 -17.80 7.38 -3.27
N ILE A 243 -18.90 7.93 -2.77
CA ILE A 243 -19.50 7.49 -1.50
C ILE A 243 -20.68 6.58 -1.87
N VAL A 244 -20.37 5.39 -2.37
CA VAL A 244 -21.39 4.35 -2.56
C VAL A 244 -21.52 3.63 -1.23
N GLY A 245 -22.61 3.93 -0.53
CA GLY A 245 -23.11 3.14 0.57
C GLY A 245 -22.40 3.42 1.89
N THR A 246 -23.06 4.24 2.71
CA THR A 246 -23.30 3.84 4.10
C THR A 246 -23.86 2.41 4.09
N VAL A 247 -22.98 1.41 4.00
CA VAL A 247 -23.28 0.08 4.50
C VAL A 247 -23.49 0.32 5.97
N GLY A 248 -24.76 0.27 6.37
CA GLY A 248 -25.17 0.42 7.75
C GLY A 248 -24.36 -0.54 8.61
N VAL A 249 -23.34 -0.03 9.27
CA VAL A 249 -23.16 -0.40 10.66
C VAL A 249 -24.41 0.19 11.31
N GLU A 250 -25.48 -0.60 11.39
CA GLU A 250 -26.55 -0.29 12.33
C GLU A 250 -25.83 -0.08 13.67
N ASP A 251 -25.79 1.17 14.13
CA ASP A 251 -25.08 1.56 15.33
C ASP A 251 -25.86 0.98 16.52
N MET A 252 -25.72 -0.33 16.72
CA MET A 252 -26.27 -1.09 17.86
C MET A 252 -25.53 -0.75 19.16
N SER A 253 -24.65 0.24 19.14
CA SER A 253 -23.91 0.67 20.31
C SER A 253 -24.82 1.39 21.29
N THR A 254 -24.55 1.19 22.58
CA THR A 254 -25.28 1.92 23.61
C THR A 254 -24.72 3.34 23.74
N ALA A 255 -25.52 4.28 24.23
CA ALA A 255 -25.08 5.65 24.54
C ALA A 255 -23.77 5.66 25.39
N ALA A 256 -23.66 4.74 26.35
CA ALA A 256 -22.47 4.61 27.19
C ALA A 256 -21.23 4.15 26.41
N GLU A 257 -21.39 3.28 25.41
CA GLU A 257 -20.29 2.86 24.54
C GLU A 257 -19.85 3.99 23.60
N ASN A 258 -20.81 4.75 23.06
CA ASN A 258 -20.53 5.91 22.21
C ASN A 258 -19.76 7.00 22.97
N VAL A 259 -20.12 7.26 24.22
CA VAL A 259 -19.33 8.15 25.08
C VAL A 259 -17.91 7.63 25.31
N LYS A 260 -17.73 6.31 25.50
CA LYS A 260 -16.38 5.73 25.64
C LYS A 260 -15.53 5.90 24.38
N ARG A 261 -16.10 5.63 23.20
CA ARG A 261 -15.40 5.80 21.92
C ARG A 261 -15.09 7.26 21.63
N ALA A 262 -16.03 8.17 21.90
CA ALA A 262 -15.81 9.60 21.78
C ALA A 262 -14.68 10.09 22.70
N ASN A 263 -14.68 9.64 23.97
CA ASN A 263 -13.61 9.97 24.91
C ASN A 263 -12.25 9.42 24.45
N TYR A 264 -12.21 8.24 23.84
CA TYR A 264 -10.98 7.67 23.28
C TYR A 264 -10.36 8.57 22.19
N ILE A 265 -11.17 9.13 21.30
CA ILE A 265 -10.71 10.10 20.28
C ILE A 265 -10.32 11.42 20.95
N LEU A 266 -11.19 11.99 21.78
CA LEU A 266 -10.93 13.30 22.41
C LEU A 266 -9.69 13.30 23.31
N ALA A 267 -9.36 12.15 23.93
CA ALA A 267 -8.17 12.01 24.76
C ALA A 267 -6.86 12.05 23.97
N SER A 268 -6.88 11.80 22.64
CA SER A 268 -5.70 11.91 21.78
C SER A 268 -5.51 13.32 21.19
N TRP A 269 -6.54 14.17 21.25
CA TRP A 269 -6.50 15.54 20.74
C TRP A 269 -5.80 16.51 21.71
N PRO A 270 -5.27 17.64 21.20
CA PRO A 270 -4.89 18.76 22.05
C PRO A 270 -6.07 19.21 22.92
N LYS A 271 -5.81 19.46 24.21
CA LYS A 271 -6.87 19.73 25.21
C LYS A 271 -7.74 20.93 24.84
N ASP A 272 -7.13 21.98 24.30
CA ASP A 272 -7.80 23.19 23.84
C ASP A 272 -8.79 22.91 22.70
N VAL A 273 -8.37 22.11 21.70
CA VAL A 273 -9.22 21.70 20.57
C VAL A 273 -10.38 20.81 21.04
N ALA A 274 -10.10 19.83 21.89
CA ALA A 274 -11.13 18.94 22.44
C ALA A 274 -12.18 19.71 23.26
N VAL A 275 -11.74 20.67 24.09
CA VAL A 275 -12.65 21.54 24.87
C VAL A 275 -13.47 22.45 23.96
N GLN A 276 -12.86 23.07 22.95
CA GLN A 276 -13.58 23.90 21.98
C GLN A 276 -14.65 23.10 21.24
N PHE A 277 -14.33 21.89 20.81
CA PHE A 277 -15.29 20.98 20.18
C PHE A 277 -16.48 20.69 21.11
N LEU A 278 -16.22 20.31 22.37
CA LEU A 278 -17.28 20.03 23.34
C LEU A 278 -18.14 21.25 23.66
N ILE A 279 -17.55 22.44 23.80
CA ILE A 279 -18.29 23.69 24.03
C ILE A 279 -19.20 23.98 22.83
N GLY A 280 -18.67 23.89 21.60
CA GLY A 280 -19.44 24.12 20.38
C GLY A 280 -20.58 23.11 20.19
N HIS A 281 -20.39 21.88 20.69
CA HIS A 281 -21.42 20.83 20.65
C HIS A 281 -22.49 21.00 21.74
N MET A 282 -22.13 21.51 22.92
CA MET A 282 -23.07 21.76 24.03
C MET A 282 -23.87 23.07 23.84
N TYR A 283 -23.24 24.08 23.26
CA TYR A 283 -23.82 25.40 23.00
C TYR A 283 -23.65 25.73 21.52
N PRO A 284 -24.40 25.06 20.62
CA PRO A 284 -24.38 25.44 19.22
C PRO A 284 -24.76 26.92 19.11
N PRO A 285 -24.04 27.73 18.32
CA PRO A 285 -24.41 29.13 18.13
C PRO A 285 -25.86 29.18 17.65
N GLU A 286 -26.69 29.95 18.37
CA GLU A 286 -28.09 30.17 18.01
C GLU A 286 -28.12 30.62 16.54
N GLY A 287 -28.82 29.84 15.70
CA GLY A 287 -29.13 30.21 14.33
C GLY A 287 -30.21 31.28 14.27
#